data_AF-A0A948VAJ5-F1
#
_entry.id   AF-A0A948VAJ5-F1
#
_cell.length_a   1.000
_cell.length_b   1.000
_cell.length_c   1.000
_cell.angle_alpha   90.00
_cell.angle_beta   90.00
_cell.angle_gamma   90.00
#
_symmetry.space_group_name_H-M   'P 1'
#
loop_
_entity.id
_entity.type
_entity.pdbx_description
1 polymer ?
#
loop_
_entity_poly.entity_id
_entity_poly.type
_entity_poly.pdbx_seq_one_letter_code
_entity_poly.pdbx_strand_id
1 'polypeptide(L)'
;MRDFWHYLASILMWILFGYYWYVVSGRQISLAGFQALGVLSGIAGLGLIATLLWVRHNLNLAARNRRRERPAPGPEILDRDTLGRPVIGPDLAALKKAPVIGISLDGDDRKVYTAGWGKGS
;
A
#
# COMPACT_ATOMS: atom_id res chain seq x y z
N MET A 1 -17.21 -33.75 -15.38
CA MET A 1 -16.03 -34.63 -15.20
C MET A 1 -14.89 -33.97 -14.42
N ARG A 2 -14.53 -32.71 -14.70
CA ARG A 2 -13.49 -31.99 -13.94
C ARG A 2 -13.76 -31.95 -12.44
N ASP A 3 -14.99 -31.64 -12.04
CA ASP A 3 -15.35 -31.53 -10.61
C ASP A 3 -15.29 -32.89 -9.91
N PHE A 4 -15.68 -33.97 -10.59
CA PHE A 4 -15.55 -35.35 -10.08
C PHE A 4 -14.08 -35.70 -9.79
N TRP A 5 -13.16 -35.37 -10.70
CA TRP A 5 -11.72 -35.57 -10.48
C TRP A 5 -11.17 -34.72 -9.34
N HIS A 6 -11.66 -33.49 -9.17
CA HIS A 6 -11.27 -32.64 -8.03
C HIS A 6 -11.75 -33.21 -6.70
N TYR A 7 -13.00 -33.71 -6.63
CA TYR A 7 -13.52 -34.34 -5.42
C TYR A 7 -12.77 -35.63 -5.10
N LEU A 8 -12.51 -36.47 -6.10
CA LEU A 8 -11.75 -37.70 -5.92
C LEU A 8 -10.32 -37.40 -5.42
N ALA A 9 -9.63 -36.44 -6.04
CA ALA A 9 -8.30 -36.03 -5.61
C ALA A 9 -8.32 -35.45 -4.19
N SER A 10 -9.32 -34.63 -3.85
CA SER A 10 -9.48 -34.05 -2.51
C SER A 10 -9.69 -35.13 -1.45
N ILE A 11 -10.57 -36.10 -1.72
CA ILE A 11 -10.83 -37.22 -0.81
C ILE A 11 -9.56 -38.06 -0.62
N LEU A 12 -8.86 -38.41 -1.70
CA LEU A 12 -7.60 -39.16 -1.63
C LEU A 12 -6.54 -38.38 -0.83
N MET A 13 -6.45 -37.06 -1.02
CA MET A 13 -5.55 -36.21 -0.25
C MET A 13 -5.87 -36.20 1.24
N TRP A 14 -7.16 -36.14 1.61
CA TRP A 14 -7.59 -36.20 3.01
C TRP A 14 -7.31 -37.55 3.65
N ILE A 15 -7.52 -38.65 2.91
CA ILE A 15 -7.17 -40.00 3.37
C ILE A 15 -5.66 -40.10 3.59
N LEU A 16 -4.86 -39.63 2.63
CA LEU A 16 -3.40 -39.64 2.72
C LEU A 16 -2.91 -38.79 3.91
N PHE A 17 -3.49 -37.60 4.08
CA PHE A 17 -3.23 -36.73 5.21
C PHE A 17 -3.53 -37.43 6.55
N GLY A 18 -4.71 -38.04 6.68
CA GLY A 18 -5.11 -38.78 7.87
C GLY A 18 -4.19 -39.97 8.16
N TYR A 19 -3.77 -40.71 7.13
CA TYR A 19 -2.82 -41.81 7.26
C TYR A 19 -1.45 -41.34 7.78
N TYR A 20 -0.87 -40.30 7.18
CA TYR A 20 0.40 -39.76 7.66
C TYR A 20 0.26 -39.18 9.07
N TRP A 21 -0.87 -38.56 9.39
CA TRP A 21 -1.12 -38.05 10.73
C TRP A 21 -1.18 -39.16 11.77
N TYR A 22 -1.81 -40.30 11.45
CA TYR A 22 -1.79 -41.49 12.29
C TYR A 22 -0.35 -42.02 12.49
N VAL A 23 0.43 -42.12 11.42
CA VAL A 23 1.84 -42.54 11.48
C VAL A 23 2.69 -41.60 12.33
N VAL A 24 2.52 -40.28 12.17
CA VAL A 24 3.23 -39.27 12.97
C VAL A 24 2.80 -39.31 14.42
N SER A 25 1.51 -39.50 14.70
CA SER A 25 0.96 -39.59 16.06
C SER A 25 1.42 -40.85 16.80
N GLY A 26 1.63 -41.97 16.09
CA GLY A 26 2.14 -43.22 16.67
C GLY A 26 3.66 -43.27 16.81
N ARG A 27 4.41 -42.33 16.22
CA ARG A 27 5.85 -42.23 16.42
C ARG A 27 6.13 -41.53 17.75
N GLN A 28 6.94 -42.18 18.59
CA GLN A 28 7.46 -41.51 19.78
C GLN A 28 8.30 -40.30 19.34
N ILE A 29 7.91 -39.12 19.80
CA ILE A 29 8.66 -37.89 19.53
C ILE A 29 10.02 -38.07 20.23
N SER A 30 11.08 -38.21 19.44
CA SER A 30 12.43 -38.28 20.00
C SER A 30 12.78 -36.95 20.67
N LEU A 31 13.65 -36.99 21.68
CA LEU A 31 14.14 -35.78 22.34
C LEU A 31 14.72 -34.77 21.34
N ALA A 32 15.40 -35.27 20.30
CA ALA A 32 15.93 -34.45 19.20
C ALA A 32 14.82 -33.77 18.38
N GLY A 33 13.71 -34.46 18.11
CA GLY A 33 12.55 -33.87 17.43
C GLY A 33 11.88 -32.78 18.26
N PHE A 34 11.78 -32.98 19.58
CA PHE A 34 11.24 -31.98 20.50
C PHE A 34 12.14 -30.75 20.61
N GLN A 35 13.46 -30.95 20.67
CA GLN A 35 14.45 -29.87 20.64
C GLN A 35 14.37 -29.08 19.33
N ALA A 36 14.27 -29.76 18.18
CA ALA A 36 14.13 -29.10 16.88
C ALA A 36 12.84 -28.25 16.79
N LEU A 37 11.71 -28.78 17.27
CA LEU A 37 10.46 -28.02 17.38
C LEU A 37 10.59 -26.82 18.33
N GLY A 38 11.29 -26.98 19.44
CA GLY A 38 11.57 -25.90 20.39
C GLY A 38 12.40 -24.79 19.77
N VAL A 39 13.48 -25.12 19.05
CA VAL A 39 14.32 -24.16 18.34
C VAL A 39 13.52 -23.44 17.25
N LEU A 40 12.76 -24.17 16.44
CA LEU A 40 11.93 -23.59 15.38
C LEU A 40 10.88 -22.64 15.96
N SER A 41 10.20 -23.06 17.04
CA SER A 41 9.20 -22.23 17.72
C SER A 41 9.84 -21.02 18.38
N GLY A 42 11.05 -21.16 18.92
CA GLY A 42 11.83 -20.06 19.48
C GLY A 42 12.18 -19.02 18.43
N ILE A 43 12.70 -19.44 17.27
CA ILE A 43 13.01 -18.54 16.14
C ILE A 43 11.74 -17.84 15.65
N ALA A 44 10.66 -18.59 15.45
CA ALA A 44 9.37 -18.03 15.02
C ALA A 44 8.81 -17.02 16.05
N GLY A 45 8.88 -17.35 17.33
CA GLY A 45 8.45 -16.50 18.44
C GLY A 45 9.29 -15.21 18.53
N LEU A 46 10.61 -15.31 18.39
CA LEU A 46 11.50 -14.15 18.34
C LEU A 46 11.19 -13.25 17.14
N GLY A 47 10.94 -13.85 15.96
CA GLY A 47 10.52 -13.11 14.77
C GLY A 47 9.20 -12.38 14.97
N LEU A 48 8.22 -13.04 15.61
CA LEU A 48 6.94 -12.42 15.95
C LEU A 48 7.12 -11.24 16.92
N ILE A 49 7.88 -11.44 18.00
CA ILE A 49 8.14 -10.39 19.00
C ILE A 49 8.86 -9.20 18.34
N ALA A 50 9.89 -9.45 17.54
CA ALA A 50 10.61 -8.40 16.82
C ALA A 50 9.68 -7.62 15.89
N THR A 51 8.80 -8.32 15.18
CA THR A 51 7.81 -7.69 14.29
C THR A 51 6.83 -6.82 15.08
N LEU A 52 6.30 -7.30 16.20
CA LEU A 52 5.39 -6.54 17.06
C LEU A 52 6.07 -5.29 17.64
N LEU A 53 7.33 -5.43 18.10
CA LEU A 53 8.13 -4.31 18.59
C LEU A 53 8.38 -3.28 17.48
N TRP A 54 8.70 -3.74 16.27
CA TRP A 54 8.89 -2.89 15.09
C TRP A 54 7.62 -2.12 14.72
N VAL A 55 6.48 -2.80 14.66
CA VAL A 55 5.17 -2.17 14.41
C VAL A 55 4.87 -1.14 15.48
N ARG A 56 5.03 -1.49 16.77
CA ARG A 56 4.82 -0.56 17.88
C ARG A 56 5.75 0.66 17.79
N HIS A 57 7.02 0.45 17.44
CA HIS A 57 7.98 1.52 17.26
C HIS A 57 7.55 2.49 16.16
N ASN A 58 7.13 1.97 15.01
CA ASN A 58 6.65 2.78 13.88
C ASN A 58 5.37 3.54 14.20
N LEU A 59 4.42 2.91 14.89
CA LEU A 59 3.20 3.61 15.34
C LEU A 59 3.54 4.75 16.30
N ASN A 60 4.49 4.54 17.21
CA ASN A 60 4.94 5.59 18.13
C ASN A 60 5.66 6.73 17.38
N LEU A 61 6.50 6.42 16.40
CA LEU A 61 7.12 7.41 15.54
C LEU A 61 6.07 8.19 14.73
N ALA A 62 5.09 7.50 14.15
CA ALA A 62 4.00 8.11 13.41
C ALA A 62 3.18 9.05 14.31
N ALA A 63 2.83 8.62 15.53
CA ALA A 63 2.11 9.45 16.49
C ALA A 63 2.92 10.69 16.91
N ARG A 64 4.24 10.55 17.10
CA ARG A 64 5.15 11.67 17.40
C ARG A 64 5.30 12.63 16.22
N ASN A 65 5.45 12.10 15.00
CA ASN A 65 5.55 12.90 13.79
C ASN A 65 4.23 13.58 13.43
N ARG A 66 3.08 12.98 13.75
CA ARG A 66 1.77 13.60 13.55
C ARG A 66 1.52 14.79 14.48
N ARG A 67 2.16 14.80 15.66
CA ARG A 67 2.17 15.96 16.58
C ARG A 67 3.12 17.07 16.14
N ARG A 68 4.14 16.75 15.35
CA ARG A 68 4.92 17.74 14.61
C ARG A 68 4.16 18.03 13.32
N GLU A 69 3.14 18.88 13.42
CA GLU A 69 2.38 19.37 12.27
C GLU A 69 3.36 19.67 11.14
N ARG A 70 3.25 18.91 10.06
CA ARG A 70 3.91 19.22 8.80
C ARG A 70 3.44 20.63 8.47
N PRO A 71 4.34 21.61 8.26
CA PRO A 71 3.92 22.97 7.93
C PRO A 71 2.87 22.87 6.82
N ALA A 72 1.72 23.52 7.00
CA ALA A 72 0.72 23.59 5.95
C ALA A 72 1.46 23.96 4.66
N PRO A 73 1.26 23.23 3.56
CA PRO A 73 1.92 23.57 2.30
C PRO A 73 1.66 25.05 2.07
N GLY A 74 2.74 25.83 1.92
CA GLY A 74 2.64 27.27 1.71
C GLY A 74 1.71 27.56 0.53
N PRO A 75 1.11 28.76 0.46
CA PRO A 75 0.23 29.11 -0.65
C PRO A 75 0.96 28.82 -1.97
N GLU A 76 0.44 27.89 -2.75
CA GLU A 76 0.93 27.64 -4.11
C GLU A 76 0.61 28.89 -4.92
N ILE A 77 1.63 29.71 -5.18
CA ILE A 77 1.49 30.90 -6.00
C ILE A 77 1.63 30.46 -7.47
N LEU A 78 0.52 30.47 -8.20
CA LEU A 78 0.48 30.16 -9.64
C LEU A 78 0.69 31.42 -10.49
N ASP A 79 1.69 32.23 -10.14
CA ASP A 79 1.99 33.47 -10.90
C ASP A 79 2.83 33.16 -12.15
N ARG A 80 3.65 32.11 -12.09
CA ARG A 80 4.61 31.76 -13.14
C ARG A 80 4.66 30.26 -13.39
N ASP A 81 4.80 29.91 -14.65
CA ASP A 81 5.05 28.55 -15.09
C ASP A 81 6.49 28.10 -14.74
N THR A 82 6.76 26.80 -14.84
CA THR A 82 8.10 26.18 -14.73
C THR A 82 9.19 26.85 -15.58
N LEU A 83 8.81 27.52 -16.68
CA LEU A 83 9.72 28.31 -17.53
C LEU A 83 9.81 29.80 -17.15
N GLY A 84 9.23 30.20 -16.01
CA GLY A 84 9.22 31.58 -15.52
C GLY A 84 8.25 32.53 -16.24
N ARG A 85 7.44 32.01 -17.18
CA ARG A 85 6.47 32.79 -17.97
C ARG A 85 5.25 33.15 -17.13
N PRO A 86 4.67 34.36 -17.25
CA PRO A 86 3.49 34.74 -16.51
C PRO A 86 2.29 33.88 -16.93
N VAL A 87 1.58 33.36 -15.94
CA VAL A 87 0.35 32.60 -16.13
C VAL A 87 -0.83 33.57 -16.10
N ILE A 88 -1.68 33.54 -17.13
CA ILE A 88 -2.86 34.39 -17.22
C ILE A 88 -4.08 33.51 -16.98
N GLY A 89 -4.81 33.75 -15.89
CA GLY A 89 -5.97 32.92 -15.57
C GLY A 89 -6.64 33.34 -14.26
N PRO A 90 -7.81 32.76 -13.94
CA PRO A 90 -8.48 32.98 -12.67
C PRO A 90 -7.65 32.41 -11.52
N ASP A 91 -7.91 32.93 -10.32
CA ASP A 91 -7.22 32.53 -9.08
C ASP A 91 -7.19 31.00 -8.90
N LEU A 92 -6.11 30.49 -8.29
CA LEU A 92 -5.87 29.06 -8.10
C LEU A 92 -7.03 28.39 -7.33
N ALA A 93 -7.67 29.12 -6.41
CA ALA A 93 -8.83 28.64 -5.67
C ALA A 93 -10.06 28.39 -6.57
N ALA A 94 -10.20 29.16 -7.65
CA ALA A 94 -11.26 28.97 -8.65
C ALA A 94 -10.95 27.78 -9.56
N LEU A 95 -9.69 27.62 -9.98
CA LEU A 95 -9.25 26.46 -10.78
C LEU A 95 -9.40 25.14 -10.00
N LYS A 96 -9.05 25.10 -8.71
CA LYS A 96 -9.20 23.91 -7.86
C LYS A 96 -10.66 23.48 -7.65
N LYS A 97 -11.61 24.40 -7.82
CA LYS A 97 -13.06 24.13 -7.72
C LYS A 97 -13.70 23.81 -9.08
N ALA A 98 -12.99 24.00 -10.19
CA ALA A 98 -13.52 23.79 -11.53
C ALA A 98 -13.52 22.28 -11.88
N PRO A 99 -14.61 21.75 -12.47
CA PRO A 99 -14.66 20.35 -12.89
C PRO A 99 -13.76 20.06 -14.11
N VAL A 100 -13.44 21.07 -14.92
CA VAL A 100 -12.55 20.99 -16.09
C VAL A 100 -11.71 22.26 -16.15
N ILE A 101 -10.41 22.11 -16.44
CA ILE A 101 -9.46 23.21 -16.63
C ILE A 101 -8.93 23.14 -18.06
N GLY A 102 -9.16 24.19 -18.85
CA GLY A 102 -8.56 24.35 -20.17
C GLY A 102 -7.22 25.08 -20.07
N ILE A 103 -6.18 24.54 -20.72
CA ILE A 103 -4.87 25.18 -20.85
C ILE A 103 -4.65 25.49 -22.33
N SER A 104 -4.53 26.76 -22.68
CA SER A 104 -4.17 27.20 -24.03
C SER A 104 -2.89 28.04 -24.00
N LEU A 105 -2.25 28.14 -25.16
CA LEU A 105 -1.14 29.06 -25.39
C LEU A 105 -1.70 30.25 -26.15
N ASP A 106 -1.50 31.46 -25.62
CA ASP A 106 -1.80 32.71 -26.32
C ASP A 106 -0.76 32.92 -27.45
N GLY A 107 -1.06 33.77 -28.44
CA GLY A 107 -0.17 34.07 -29.58
C GLY A 107 1.21 34.62 -29.19
N ASP A 108 1.33 35.13 -27.96
CA ASP A 108 2.57 35.56 -27.31
C ASP A 108 3.27 34.45 -26.49
N ASP A 109 2.91 33.19 -26.69
CA ASP A 109 3.53 32.01 -26.04
C ASP A 109 3.32 31.95 -24.51
N ARG A 110 2.26 32.61 -24.03
CA ARG A 110 1.84 32.67 -22.61
C ARG A 110 0.81 31.58 -22.31
N LYS A 111 0.93 30.92 -21.14
CA LYS A 111 -0.05 29.91 -20.71
C LYS A 111 -1.29 30.59 -20.13
N VAL A 112 -2.42 30.34 -20.75
CA VAL A 112 -3.73 30.80 -20.32
C VAL A 112 -4.51 29.65 -19.70
N TYR A 113 -4.96 29.82 -18.47
CA TYR A 113 -5.79 28.84 -17.76
C TYR A 113 -7.23 29.34 -17.74
N THR A 114 -8.16 28.48 -18.13
CA THR A 114 -9.60 28.78 -18.11
C THR A 114 -10.34 27.73 -17.30
N ALA A 115 -11.26 28.19 -16.44
CA ALA A 115 -12.17 27.31 -15.72
C ALA A 115 -13.36 27.02 -16.65
N GLY A 116 -13.46 25.78 -17.17
CA GLY A 116 -14.43 25.39 -18.19
C GLY A 116 -13.81 25.16 -19.57
N TRP A 117 -14.59 24.58 -20.48
CA TRP A 117 -14.12 24.26 -21.83
C TRP A 117 -13.93 25.56 -22.61
N GLY A 118 -12.68 25.98 -22.79
CA GLY A 118 -12.35 27.14 -23.62
C GLY A 118 -12.85 26.90 -25.05
N LYS A 119 -13.75 27.76 -25.53
CA LYS A 119 -14.05 27.84 -26.97
C LYS A 119 -12.77 28.36 -27.63
N GLY A 120 -12.06 27.47 -28.32
CA GLY A 120 -11.08 27.87 -29.31
C GLY A 120 -11.79 28.65 -30.41
N SER A 121 -11.41 29.91 -30.56
CA SER A 121 -11.64 30.70 -31.78
C SER A 121 -10.36 30.70 -32.59
#